data_AF-D7KHG6-F1
#
_entry.id   AF-D7KHG6-F1
#
_cell.length_a   1.000
_cell.length_b   1.000
_cell.length_c   1.000
_cell.angle_alpha   90.00
_cell.angle_beta   90.00
_cell.angle_gamma   90.00
#
_symmetry.space_group_name_H-M   'P 1'
#
loop_
_entity.id
_entity.type
_entity.pdbx_description
1 polymer ?
#
loop_
_entity_poly.entity_id
_entity_poly.type
_entity_poly.pdbx_seq_one_letter_code
_entity_poly.pdbx_strand_id
1 'polypeptide(L)'
;METFMDRKRMICNPITGKYATLPKLMVNRINLFGFDPIDKQFKVLVMNNKVYNGTGINILTLGTGKMRWRKIRCPLSHKVCGEGICVNGVWYYLACKIDEEYYYVIDEESYVIVCFDVGSEKFKFIDAKCIGRDTTLINYKGKLGGIDWVDRGNRELCMWVLEDVEKQKWSKYVYTLPEDEVLIELDNYYVVGVTARGEVVLSRKRTREPFYVFFFNPERNTLQRVEIQGLGDDRRRFDIYTFVDHVEDLTFNAMKTEYGATSIERERKPTSTGAFASVNKFDALCLLDYDEFTGAEI
;
A
#
# COMPACT_ATOMS: atom_id res chain seq x y z
N MET A 1 -21.01 -11.04 -17.05
CA MET A 1 -21.61 -9.70 -16.88
C MET A 1 -20.97 -9.11 -15.63
N GLU A 2 -19.98 -8.24 -15.77
CA GLU A 2 -19.33 -7.61 -14.60
C GLU A 2 -20.29 -6.58 -14.01
N THR A 3 -20.80 -6.85 -12.81
CA THR A 3 -21.59 -5.90 -12.03
C THR A 3 -20.68 -4.75 -11.58
N PHE A 4 -20.87 -3.57 -12.17
CA PHE A 4 -20.24 -2.34 -11.70
C PHE A 4 -20.97 -1.90 -10.42
N MET A 5 -20.38 -2.17 -9.25
CA MET A 5 -20.86 -1.65 -7.96
C MET A 5 -20.56 -0.14 -7.87
N ASP A 6 -21.53 0.67 -7.41
CA ASP A 6 -21.32 2.10 -7.07
C ASP A 6 -20.55 2.18 -5.74
N ARG A 7 -19.23 1.96 -5.78
CA ARG A 7 -18.37 2.10 -4.58
C ARG A 7 -17.99 3.55 -4.36
N LYS A 8 -18.32 4.05 -3.17
CA LYS A 8 -17.90 5.36 -2.70
C LYS A 8 -16.46 5.28 -2.21
N ARG A 9 -15.56 5.97 -2.91
CA ARG A 9 -14.13 6.04 -2.54
C ARG A 9 -13.89 7.15 -1.55
N MET A 10 -13.13 6.84 -0.52
CA MET A 10 -12.89 7.77 0.57
C MET A 10 -11.41 7.84 0.88
N ILE A 11 -10.97 9.04 1.22
CA ILE A 11 -9.67 9.30 1.81
C ILE A 11 -9.91 9.54 3.29
N CYS A 12 -9.20 8.78 4.13
CA CYS A 12 -9.31 8.88 5.58
C CYS A 12 -7.98 9.35 6.18
N ASN A 13 -8.04 10.27 7.13
CA ASN A 13 -6.97 10.53 8.08
C ASN A 13 -7.19 9.60 9.30
N PRO A 14 -6.35 8.57 9.50
CA PRO A 14 -6.59 7.52 10.49
C PRO A 14 -6.45 8.03 11.94
N ILE A 15 -5.77 9.16 12.16
CA ILE A 15 -5.59 9.76 13.50
C ILE A 15 -6.86 10.47 13.94
N THR A 16 -7.37 11.33 13.06
CA THR A 16 -8.53 12.17 13.35
C THR A 16 -9.85 11.44 13.08
N GLY A 17 -9.81 10.33 12.33
CA GLY A 17 -10.98 9.63 11.82
C GLY A 17 -11.77 10.43 10.78
N LYS A 18 -11.27 11.60 10.37
CA LYS A 18 -11.90 12.45 9.36
C LYS A 18 -11.70 11.84 7.99
N TYR A 19 -12.74 11.91 7.15
CA TYR A 19 -12.69 11.38 5.80
C TYR A 19 -13.30 12.34 4.77
N ALA A 20 -12.82 12.27 3.53
CA ALA A 20 -13.36 12.98 2.39
C ALA A 20 -13.75 12.00 1.29
N THR A 21 -14.85 12.30 0.59
CA THR A 21 -15.31 11.48 -0.54
C THR A 21 -14.63 11.94 -1.82
N LEU A 22 -14.15 11.00 -2.63
CA LEU A 22 -13.63 11.28 -3.97
C LEU A 22 -14.76 11.34 -5.00
N PRO A 23 -14.58 12.07 -6.12
CA PRO A 23 -15.55 12.06 -7.21
C PRO A 23 -15.89 10.63 -7.64
N LYS A 24 -17.16 10.36 -8.00
CA LYS A 24 -17.59 9.03 -8.40
C LYS A 24 -16.79 8.53 -9.61
N LEU A 25 -16.38 7.27 -9.56
CA LEU A 25 -15.72 6.57 -10.65
C LEU A 25 -16.23 5.12 -10.72
N MET A 26 -16.86 4.76 -11.83
CA MET A 26 -17.39 3.41 -12.08
C MET A 26 -16.30 2.44 -12.55
N VAL A 27 -15.18 2.39 -11.81
CA VAL A 27 -14.05 1.48 -12.05
C VAL A 27 -13.75 0.82 -10.70
N ASN A 28 -13.36 -0.45 -10.66
CA ASN A 28 -13.60 -1.23 -9.43
C ASN A 28 -12.48 -2.18 -8.98
N ARG A 29 -11.18 -1.82 -8.99
CA ARG A 29 -10.17 -2.84 -8.61
C ARG A 29 -8.98 -2.37 -7.77
N ILE A 30 -8.19 -1.40 -8.21
CA ILE A 30 -6.92 -1.09 -7.53
C ILE A 30 -6.79 0.41 -7.37
N ASN A 31 -6.65 0.85 -6.12
CA ASN A 31 -6.41 2.25 -5.79
C ASN A 31 -4.97 2.40 -5.31
N LEU A 32 -4.22 3.32 -5.94
CA LEU A 32 -2.88 3.71 -5.49
C LEU A 32 -2.92 5.15 -5.01
N PHE A 33 -2.37 5.38 -3.83
CA PHE A 33 -2.25 6.69 -3.23
C PHE A 33 -0.78 7.09 -3.14
N GLY A 34 -0.51 8.37 -3.30
CA GLY A 34 0.81 8.91 -3.04
C GLY A 34 1.04 10.26 -3.64
N PHE A 35 2.30 10.63 -3.60
CA PHE A 35 2.64 12.01 -3.33
C PHE A 35 3.76 12.44 -4.25
N ASP A 36 3.56 13.57 -4.91
CA ASP A 36 4.58 14.25 -5.68
C ASP A 36 5.33 15.24 -4.76
N PRO A 37 6.60 14.96 -4.43
CA PRO A 37 7.37 15.81 -3.52
C PRO A 37 7.79 17.15 -4.13
N ILE A 38 7.72 17.30 -5.46
CA ILE A 38 8.13 18.52 -6.16
C ILE A 38 7.00 19.55 -6.06
N ASP A 39 5.83 19.20 -6.59
CA ASP A 39 4.66 20.10 -6.58
C ASP A 39 3.87 20.03 -5.27
N LYS A 40 4.26 19.13 -4.36
CA LYS A 40 3.63 18.91 -3.05
C LYS A 40 2.14 18.58 -3.14
N GLN A 41 1.80 17.69 -4.06
CA GLN A 41 0.43 17.31 -4.37
C GLN A 41 0.24 15.81 -4.22
N PHE A 42 -0.92 15.42 -3.72
CA PHE A 42 -1.33 14.02 -3.72
C PHE A 42 -2.06 13.68 -5.01
N LYS A 43 -1.81 12.48 -5.52
CA LYS A 43 -2.54 11.91 -6.64
C LYS A 43 -3.12 10.56 -6.23
N VAL A 44 -4.23 10.19 -6.85
CA VAL A 44 -4.88 8.90 -6.70
C VAL A 44 -4.93 8.24 -8.07
N LEU A 45 -4.34 7.06 -8.21
CA LEU A 45 -4.50 6.21 -9.38
C LEU A 45 -5.58 5.18 -9.13
N VAL A 46 -6.46 4.98 -10.10
CA VAL A 46 -7.41 3.87 -10.11
C VAL A 46 -7.20 3.06 -11.37
N MET A 47 -6.93 1.77 -11.19
CA MET A 47 -6.62 0.86 -12.28
C MET A 47 -7.57 -0.33 -12.31
N ASN A 48 -7.80 -0.84 -13.52
CA ASN A 48 -8.32 -2.17 -13.72
C ASN A 48 -7.26 -3.21 -13.33
N ASN A 49 -7.71 -4.41 -12.96
CA ASN A 49 -6.81 -5.54 -12.70
C ASN A 49 -6.00 -5.94 -13.94
N LYS A 50 -6.57 -5.74 -15.13
CA LYS A 50 -5.87 -5.81 -16.40
C LYS A 50 -5.82 -4.42 -17.01
N VAL A 51 -4.61 -3.93 -17.24
CA VAL A 51 -4.32 -2.73 -17.99
C VAL A 51 -3.98 -3.18 -19.40
N TYR A 52 -4.70 -2.66 -20.38
CA TYR A 52 -4.38 -2.87 -21.79
C TYR A 52 -3.70 -1.61 -22.30
N ASN A 53 -2.82 -1.75 -23.30
CA ASN A 53 -2.10 -0.63 -23.88
C ASN A 53 -3.05 0.57 -24.15
N GLY A 54 -2.84 1.66 -23.40
CA GLY A 54 -3.62 2.90 -23.51
C GLY A 54 -4.98 2.94 -22.82
N THR A 55 -5.41 1.91 -22.08
CA THR A 55 -6.70 1.92 -21.35
C THR A 55 -6.63 1.28 -19.97
N GLY A 56 -7.57 1.65 -19.08
CA GLY A 56 -7.73 1.00 -17.78
C GLY A 56 -7.07 1.71 -16.60
N ILE A 57 -6.59 2.95 -16.79
CA ILE A 57 -6.02 3.78 -15.71
C ILE A 57 -6.70 5.15 -15.68
N ASN A 58 -7.14 5.57 -14.49
CA ASN A 58 -7.61 6.91 -14.21
C ASN A 58 -6.75 7.52 -13.10
N ILE A 59 -6.52 8.82 -13.18
CA ILE A 59 -5.80 9.58 -12.17
C ILE A 59 -6.62 10.77 -11.70
N LEU A 60 -6.50 11.11 -10.43
CA LEU A 60 -7.06 12.28 -9.79
C LEU A 60 -5.96 12.99 -9.01
N THR A 61 -5.84 14.31 -9.17
CA THR A 61 -4.99 15.14 -8.32
C THR A 61 -5.85 15.77 -7.22
N LEU A 62 -5.37 15.71 -5.97
CA LEU A 62 -6.08 16.23 -4.80
C LEU A 62 -5.66 17.67 -4.50
N GLY A 63 -6.58 18.45 -3.93
CA GLY A 63 -6.30 19.81 -3.45
C GLY A 63 -6.26 20.89 -4.54
N THR A 64 -6.23 20.53 -5.82
CA THR A 64 -6.22 21.50 -6.93
C THR A 64 -7.62 21.68 -7.53
N GLY A 65 -8.21 22.87 -7.37
CA GLY A 65 -9.44 23.28 -8.09
C GLY A 65 -10.57 22.25 -8.07
N LYS A 66 -11.22 22.04 -9.23
CA LYS A 66 -12.27 21.03 -9.36
C LYS A 66 -11.66 19.64 -9.58
N MET A 67 -11.69 18.81 -8.54
CA MET A 67 -11.29 17.40 -8.56
C MET A 67 -12.05 16.63 -9.66
N ARG A 68 -11.32 16.16 -10.69
CA ARG A 68 -11.88 15.39 -11.80
C ARG A 68 -10.94 14.25 -12.18
N TRP A 69 -11.52 13.08 -12.39
CA TRP A 69 -10.80 11.95 -12.96
C TRP A 69 -10.43 12.25 -14.41
N ARG A 70 -9.20 11.91 -14.77
CA ARG A 70 -8.75 11.88 -16.17
C ARG A 70 -8.08 10.55 -16.47
N LYS A 71 -8.20 10.12 -17.72
CA LYS A 71 -7.56 8.90 -18.21
C LYS A 71 -6.10 9.17 -18.51
N ILE A 72 -5.23 8.23 -18.15
CA ILE A 72 -3.83 8.22 -18.59
C ILE A 72 -3.52 6.90 -19.28
N ARG A 73 -2.43 6.88 -20.05
CA ARG A 73 -2.02 5.74 -20.87
C ARG A 73 -0.77 5.11 -20.28
N CYS A 74 -0.85 3.84 -19.92
CA CYS A 74 0.33 3.02 -19.72
C CYS A 74 0.65 2.32 -21.04
N PRO A 75 1.91 2.37 -21.52
CA PRO A 75 2.30 1.74 -22.78
C PRO A 75 2.42 0.21 -22.69
N LEU A 76 2.38 -0.37 -21.48
CA LEU A 76 2.53 -1.80 -21.26
C LEU A 76 1.18 -2.44 -20.91
N SER A 77 0.77 -3.44 -21.68
CA SER A 77 -0.34 -4.33 -21.30
C SER A 77 0.11 -5.27 -20.18
N HIS A 78 -0.58 -5.25 -19.04
CA HIS A 78 -0.19 -6.04 -17.88
C HIS A 78 -1.38 -6.33 -16.96
N LYS A 79 -1.23 -7.38 -16.15
CA LYS A 79 -2.11 -7.69 -15.03
C LYS A 79 -1.42 -7.28 -13.74
N VAL A 80 -2.08 -6.46 -12.93
CA VAL A 80 -1.51 -5.99 -11.67
C VAL A 80 -1.46 -7.13 -10.64
N CYS A 81 -0.39 -7.17 -9.85
CA CYS A 81 -0.14 -8.15 -8.80
C CYS A 81 -0.01 -7.43 -7.46
N GLY A 82 -0.89 -7.75 -6.51
CA GLY A 82 -0.80 -7.24 -5.14
C GLY A 82 -0.98 -5.72 -5.01
N GLU A 83 -0.47 -5.20 -3.91
CA GLU A 83 -0.51 -3.78 -3.55
C GLU A 83 0.77 -3.08 -4.03
N GLY A 84 0.65 -1.79 -4.36
CA GLY A 84 1.79 -0.95 -4.72
C GLY A 84 2.28 -0.10 -3.54
N ILE A 85 3.45 0.50 -3.69
CA ILE A 85 4.06 1.39 -2.69
C ILE A 85 4.55 2.69 -3.35
N CYS A 86 4.47 3.81 -2.63
CA CYS A 86 5.08 5.07 -3.02
C CYS A 86 6.43 5.24 -2.33
N VAL A 87 7.52 5.34 -3.09
CA VAL A 87 8.87 5.62 -2.57
C VAL A 87 9.43 6.82 -3.32
N ASN A 88 9.76 7.89 -2.59
CA ASN A 88 10.37 9.12 -3.12
C ASN A 88 9.66 9.72 -4.36
N GLY A 89 8.32 9.76 -4.35
CA GLY A 89 7.54 10.32 -5.46
C GLY A 89 7.37 9.40 -6.67
N VAL A 90 7.78 8.14 -6.56
CA VAL A 90 7.54 7.12 -7.58
C VAL A 90 6.67 6.01 -6.97
N TRP A 91 5.58 5.67 -7.66
CA TRP A 91 4.78 4.50 -7.36
C TRP A 91 5.36 3.27 -8.00
N TYR A 92 5.50 2.21 -7.22
CA TYR A 92 5.95 0.91 -7.65
C TYR A 92 4.85 -0.10 -7.39
N TYR A 93 4.53 -0.91 -8.38
CA TYR A 93 3.66 -2.06 -8.18
C TYR A 93 4.12 -3.23 -9.04
N LEU A 94 3.92 -4.44 -8.53
CA LEU A 94 4.25 -5.64 -9.26
C LEU A 94 3.15 -5.93 -10.30
N ALA A 95 3.55 -6.43 -11.46
CA ALA A 95 2.62 -6.84 -12.49
C ALA A 95 3.18 -8.02 -13.29
N CYS A 96 2.28 -8.75 -13.95
CA CYS A 96 2.62 -9.74 -14.97
C CYS A 96 2.33 -9.13 -16.34
N LYS A 97 3.30 -9.19 -17.26
CA LYS A 97 3.08 -8.80 -18.67
C LYS A 97 1.96 -9.66 -19.25
N ILE A 98 1.08 -9.05 -20.04
CA ILE A 98 0.08 -9.77 -20.81
C ILE A 98 0.62 -9.82 -22.24
N ASP A 99 0.92 -11.03 -22.72
CA ASP A 99 1.07 -11.27 -24.15
C ASP A 99 -0.32 -11.45 -24.76
N GLU A 100 -0.60 -10.72 -25.84
CA GLU A 100 -1.89 -10.82 -26.55
C GLU A 100 -2.01 -12.15 -27.31
N GLU A 101 -0.89 -12.84 -27.55
CA GLU A 101 -0.83 -14.07 -28.36
C GLU A 101 -0.95 -15.36 -27.52
N TYR A 102 -0.51 -15.36 -26.25
CA TYR A 102 -0.52 -16.54 -25.38
C TYR A 102 -1.32 -16.31 -24.09
N TYR A 103 -2.55 -16.82 -24.08
CA TYR A 103 -3.54 -16.54 -23.04
C TYR A 103 -3.25 -17.19 -21.65
N TYR A 104 -2.20 -18.02 -21.51
CA TYR A 104 -2.06 -18.91 -20.33
C TYR A 104 -0.66 -19.22 -19.78
N VAL A 105 0.45 -18.70 -20.30
CA VAL A 105 1.77 -19.00 -19.71
C VAL A 105 2.30 -17.79 -18.97
N ILE A 106 2.13 -17.78 -17.64
CA ILE A 106 2.84 -16.87 -16.74
C ILE A 106 4.15 -17.58 -16.40
N ASP A 107 5.19 -17.35 -17.20
CA ASP A 107 6.55 -17.72 -16.82
C ASP A 107 7.04 -16.75 -15.72
N GLU A 108 7.98 -17.17 -14.87
CA GLU A 108 8.61 -16.31 -13.86
C GLU A 108 9.27 -15.09 -14.52
N GLU A 109 9.68 -15.20 -15.79
CA GLU A 109 10.20 -14.08 -16.60
C GLU A 109 9.13 -13.04 -17.01
N SER A 110 7.87 -13.29 -16.71
CA SER A 110 6.75 -12.42 -17.09
C SER A 110 6.52 -11.28 -16.08
N TYR A 111 7.14 -11.33 -14.90
CA TYR A 111 6.98 -10.31 -13.88
C TYR A 111 7.77 -9.04 -14.19
N VAL A 112 7.15 -7.91 -13.89
CA VAL A 112 7.70 -6.57 -14.09
C VAL A 112 7.26 -5.69 -12.93
N ILE A 113 8.15 -4.83 -12.46
CA ILE A 113 7.78 -3.74 -11.57
C ILE A 113 7.46 -2.54 -12.45
N VAL A 114 6.22 -2.09 -12.39
CA VAL A 114 5.79 -0.85 -13.04
C VAL A 114 6.10 0.31 -12.11
N CYS A 115 6.84 1.28 -12.64
CA CYS A 115 7.22 2.50 -11.94
C CYS A 115 6.42 3.65 -12.55
N PHE A 116 5.64 4.37 -11.75
CA PHE A 116 4.92 5.55 -12.17
C PHE A 116 5.44 6.75 -11.39
N ASP A 117 6.13 7.65 -12.07
CA ASP A 117 6.59 8.91 -11.50
C ASP A 117 5.38 9.81 -11.26
N VAL A 118 5.10 10.15 -10.00
CA VAL A 118 3.84 10.83 -9.63
C VAL A 118 3.81 12.25 -10.17
N GLY A 119 4.94 12.95 -10.19
CA GLY A 119 5.03 14.33 -10.65
C GLY A 119 4.88 14.46 -12.17
N SER A 120 5.76 13.77 -12.90
CA SER A 120 5.79 13.81 -14.38
C SER A 120 4.75 12.91 -15.05
N GLU A 121 4.16 11.98 -14.29
CA GLU A 121 3.14 11.02 -14.74
C GLU A 121 3.61 10.09 -15.84
N LYS A 122 4.89 9.70 -15.76
CA LYS A 122 5.55 8.83 -16.73
C LYS A 122 5.77 7.44 -16.16
N PHE A 123 5.60 6.45 -17.04
CA PHE A 123 5.85 5.06 -16.71
C PHE A 123 7.29 4.66 -17.07
N LYS A 124 7.93 3.91 -16.19
CA LYS A 124 9.15 3.12 -16.43
C LYS A 124 8.89 1.68 -15.99
N PHE A 125 9.72 0.75 -16.45
CA PHE A 125 9.55 -0.68 -16.18
C PHE A 125 10.88 -1.28 -15.76
N ILE A 126 10.86 -2.06 -14.67
CA ILE A 126 12.02 -2.77 -14.14
C ILE A 126 11.72 -4.26 -14.23
N ASP A 127 12.69 -5.02 -14.73
CA ASP A 127 12.59 -6.48 -14.76
C ASP A 127 12.54 -7.03 -13.33
N ALA A 128 11.57 -7.91 -13.06
CA ALA A 128 11.31 -8.45 -11.73
C ALA A 128 11.65 -9.95 -11.61
N LYS A 129 12.57 -10.48 -12.43
CA LYS A 129 13.00 -11.89 -12.39
C LYS A 129 13.44 -12.41 -11.01
N CYS A 130 13.87 -11.51 -10.12
CA CYS A 130 14.30 -11.86 -8.76
C CYS A 130 13.16 -11.89 -7.72
N ILE A 131 11.95 -11.46 -8.10
CA ILE A 131 10.82 -11.22 -7.20
C ILE A 131 9.62 -12.07 -7.63
N GLY A 132 8.97 -12.71 -6.65
CA GLY A 132 7.81 -13.57 -6.87
C GLY A 132 6.48 -12.83 -6.84
N ARG A 133 5.40 -13.51 -7.25
CA ARG A 133 4.03 -12.97 -7.26
C ARG A 133 3.55 -12.46 -5.90
N ASP A 134 3.93 -13.16 -4.84
CA ASP A 134 3.47 -12.91 -3.47
C ASP A 134 4.42 -12.01 -2.68
N THR A 135 5.46 -11.49 -3.34
CA THR A 135 6.40 -10.56 -2.75
C THR A 135 5.72 -9.26 -2.38
N THR A 136 5.99 -8.81 -1.16
CA THR A 136 5.56 -7.50 -0.67
C THR A 136 6.62 -6.46 -1.04
N LEU A 137 6.24 -5.44 -1.83
CA LEU A 137 7.11 -4.31 -2.11
C LEU A 137 7.27 -3.43 -0.87
N ILE A 138 8.48 -3.00 -0.59
CA ILE A 138 8.83 -2.25 0.62
C ILE A 138 9.68 -1.03 0.31
N ASN A 139 9.64 -0.05 1.22
CA ASN A 139 10.60 1.02 1.27
C ASN A 139 11.70 0.63 2.25
N TYR A 140 12.88 0.30 1.75
CA TYR A 140 14.04 -0.02 2.58
C TYR A 140 15.02 1.14 2.58
N LYS A 141 15.00 1.96 3.63
CA LYS A 141 15.90 3.12 3.81
C LYS A 141 15.93 4.06 2.58
N GLY A 142 14.75 4.31 1.99
CA GLY A 142 14.57 5.17 0.82
C GLY A 142 14.79 4.47 -0.53
N LYS A 143 15.06 3.17 -0.54
CA LYS A 143 15.20 2.36 -1.76
C LYS A 143 14.01 1.42 -1.91
N LEU A 144 13.67 1.12 -3.16
CA LEU A 144 12.71 0.07 -3.45
C LEU A 144 13.31 -1.29 -3.05
N GLY A 145 12.52 -2.11 -2.37
CA GLY A 145 12.83 -3.50 -2.14
C GLY A 145 11.60 -4.39 -2.26
N GLY A 146 11.82 -5.69 -2.15
CA GLY A 146 10.77 -6.70 -2.05
C GLY A 146 11.14 -7.72 -0.98
N ILE A 147 10.17 -8.16 -0.18
CA ILE A 147 10.34 -9.27 0.76
C ILE A 147 9.35 -10.38 0.44
N ASP A 148 9.87 -11.60 0.41
CA ASP A 148 9.07 -12.82 0.28
C ASP A 148 9.52 -13.88 1.29
N TRP A 149 8.65 -14.84 1.55
CA TRP A 149 8.99 -16.06 2.27
C TRP A 149 9.60 -17.05 1.30
N VAL A 150 10.85 -17.46 1.53
CA VAL A 150 11.49 -18.54 0.76
C VAL A 150 10.89 -19.88 1.18
N ASP A 151 10.84 -20.08 2.48
CA ASP A 151 10.26 -21.27 3.09
C ASP A 151 9.63 -20.83 4.42
N ARG A 152 8.30 -20.90 4.49
CA ARG A 152 7.57 -20.57 5.71
C ARG A 152 7.84 -21.56 6.84
N GLY A 153 8.06 -22.84 6.51
CA GLY A 153 8.39 -23.88 7.48
C GLY A 153 9.77 -23.68 8.08
N ASN A 154 10.77 -23.37 7.25
CA ASN A 154 12.12 -23.02 7.71
C ASN A 154 12.23 -21.57 8.21
N ARG A 155 11.16 -20.78 8.12
CA ARG A 155 11.07 -19.38 8.56
C ARG A 155 12.12 -18.49 7.90
N GLU A 156 12.34 -18.72 6.62
CA GLU A 156 13.32 -17.99 5.83
C GLU A 156 12.65 -16.86 5.04
N LEU A 157 13.07 -15.63 5.33
CA LEU A 157 12.71 -14.43 4.57
C LEU A 157 13.82 -14.09 3.59
N CYS A 158 13.45 -13.79 2.35
CA CYS A 158 14.35 -13.21 1.37
C CYS A 158 13.97 -11.76 1.11
N MET A 159 14.93 -10.85 1.30
CA MET A 159 14.81 -9.45 0.97
C MET A 159 15.69 -9.12 -0.23
N TRP A 160 15.08 -8.47 -1.21
CA TRP A 160 15.76 -7.86 -2.36
C TRP A 160 15.74 -6.35 -2.23
N VAL A 161 16.86 -5.69 -2.51
CA VAL A 161 16.98 -4.22 -2.49
C VAL A 161 17.51 -3.76 -3.84
N LEU A 162 16.81 -2.81 -4.47
CA LEU A 162 17.23 -2.18 -5.72
C LEU A 162 18.28 -1.10 -5.41
N GLU A 163 19.54 -1.39 -5.69
CA GLU A 163 20.67 -0.52 -5.39
C GLU A 163 20.85 0.59 -6.42
N ASP A 164 20.61 0.25 -7.69
CA ASP A 164 20.76 1.14 -8.83
C ASP A 164 19.61 0.87 -9.80
N VAL A 165 18.71 1.84 -9.91
CA VAL A 165 17.50 1.75 -10.74
C VAL A 165 17.85 1.69 -12.22
N GLU A 166 18.85 2.47 -12.66
CA GLU A 166 19.20 2.59 -14.08
C GLU A 166 19.97 1.35 -14.56
N LYS A 167 20.82 0.77 -13.70
CA LYS A 167 21.51 -0.50 -13.99
C LYS A 167 20.71 -1.74 -13.60
N GLN A 168 19.55 -1.57 -12.97
CA GLN A 168 18.72 -2.64 -12.40
C GLN A 168 19.53 -3.61 -11.53
N LYS A 169 20.40 -3.07 -10.68
CA LYS A 169 21.26 -3.87 -9.80
C LYS A 169 20.54 -4.17 -8.48
N TRP A 170 20.39 -5.45 -8.17
CA TRP A 170 19.74 -5.92 -6.96
C TRP A 170 20.74 -6.54 -5.97
N SER A 171 20.53 -6.29 -4.68
CA SER A 171 21.17 -7.01 -3.57
C SER A 171 20.19 -8.01 -2.98
N LYS A 172 20.63 -9.25 -2.72
CA LYS A 172 19.85 -10.31 -2.07
C LYS A 172 20.32 -10.51 -0.64
N TYR A 173 19.37 -10.61 0.28
CA TYR A 173 19.61 -10.96 1.68
C TYR A 173 18.63 -12.05 2.09
N VAL A 174 19.12 -13.09 2.76
CA VAL A 174 18.29 -14.19 3.28
C VAL A 174 18.46 -14.23 4.79
N TYR A 175 17.35 -14.29 5.51
CA TYR A 175 17.32 -14.28 6.96
C TYR A 175 16.45 -15.43 7.47
N THR A 176 16.97 -16.15 8.45
CA THR A 176 16.23 -17.16 9.19
C THR A 176 15.78 -16.55 10.51
N LEU A 177 14.47 -16.51 10.76
CA LEU A 177 13.95 -15.97 12.02
C LEU A 177 14.40 -16.85 13.20
N PRO A 178 14.70 -16.24 14.38
CA PRO A 178 15.15 -16.99 15.56
C PRO A 178 14.10 -17.99 16.04
N GLU A 179 14.56 -19.11 16.62
CA GLU A 179 13.70 -20.10 17.27
C GLU A 179 13.16 -19.58 18.60
N ASP A 180 11.86 -19.30 18.65
CA ASP A 180 11.16 -18.96 19.88
C ASP A 180 9.79 -19.67 19.92
N GLU A 181 9.29 -19.99 21.11
CA GLU A 181 8.03 -20.74 21.36
C GLU A 181 6.80 -20.02 20.80
N VAL A 182 6.94 -18.73 20.46
CA VAL A 182 5.92 -17.81 19.96
C VAL A 182 5.50 -18.08 18.50
N LEU A 183 6.21 -18.95 17.76
CA LEU A 183 6.19 -18.96 16.29
C LEU A 183 5.29 -19.99 15.61
N ILE A 184 4.58 -20.84 16.35
CA ILE A 184 3.54 -21.75 15.81
C ILE A 184 2.42 -20.95 15.08
N GLU A 185 2.41 -19.63 15.25
CA GLU A 185 1.39 -18.71 14.77
C GLU A 185 1.72 -17.91 13.50
N LEU A 186 2.92 -18.07 12.90
CA LEU A 186 3.38 -17.22 11.79
C LEU A 186 2.78 -17.50 10.40
N ASP A 187 2.13 -18.65 10.20
CA ASP A 187 1.56 -19.02 8.90
C ASP A 187 0.58 -17.99 8.33
N ASN A 188 -0.13 -17.28 9.21
CA ASN A 188 -1.11 -16.25 8.83
C ASN A 188 -0.55 -14.82 8.85
N TYR A 189 0.76 -14.65 9.06
CA TYR A 189 1.41 -13.35 9.04
C TYR A 189 2.04 -13.06 7.67
N TYR A 190 1.93 -11.78 7.30
CA TYR A 190 2.46 -11.24 6.06
C TYR A 190 3.35 -10.06 6.39
N VAL A 191 4.35 -9.84 5.55
CA VAL A 191 5.14 -8.61 5.59
C VAL A 191 4.20 -7.45 5.26
N VAL A 192 4.24 -6.40 6.08
CA VAL A 192 3.52 -5.15 5.84
C VAL A 192 4.46 -4.10 5.28
N GLY A 193 5.72 -4.16 5.69
CA GLY A 193 6.74 -3.22 5.29
C GLY A 193 7.95 -3.27 6.21
N VAL A 194 8.76 -2.23 6.14
CA VAL A 194 9.96 -2.06 6.96
C VAL A 194 9.90 -0.69 7.61
N THR A 195 10.28 -0.61 8.89
CA THR A 195 10.36 0.68 9.60
C THR A 195 11.58 1.48 9.14
N ALA A 196 11.59 2.78 9.44
CA ALA A 196 12.78 3.62 9.27
C ALA A 196 14.06 3.07 9.94
N ARG A 197 13.94 2.21 10.95
CA ARG A 197 15.06 1.54 11.64
C ARG A 197 15.55 0.27 10.93
N GLY A 198 14.88 -0.15 9.86
CA GLY A 198 15.19 -1.38 9.12
C GLY A 198 14.53 -2.63 9.70
N GLU A 199 13.52 -2.49 10.57
CA GLU A 199 12.82 -3.63 11.16
C GLU A 199 11.67 -4.07 10.24
N VAL A 200 11.65 -5.35 9.86
CA VAL A 200 10.57 -5.93 9.06
C VAL A 200 9.35 -6.13 9.96
N VAL A 201 8.22 -5.56 9.55
CA VAL A 201 6.96 -5.64 10.30
C VAL A 201 6.08 -6.72 9.71
N LEU A 202 5.67 -7.67 10.55
CA LEU A 202 4.74 -8.73 10.19
C LEU A 202 3.40 -8.52 10.90
N SER A 203 2.30 -8.65 10.15
CA SER A 203 0.94 -8.50 10.68
C SER A 203 -0.02 -9.51 10.06
N ARG A 204 -1.13 -9.75 10.76
CA ARG A 204 -2.28 -10.51 10.24
C ARG A 204 -3.26 -9.58 9.57
N LYS A 205 -3.87 -10.04 8.47
CA LYS A 205 -4.97 -9.32 7.82
C LYS A 205 -6.30 -9.42 8.57
N ARG A 206 -6.45 -10.46 9.41
CA ARG A 206 -7.67 -10.72 10.19
C ARG A 206 -7.33 -11.25 11.57
N THR A 207 -8.11 -10.83 12.56
CA THR A 207 -7.94 -11.26 13.96
C THR A 207 -9.28 -11.43 14.66
N ARG A 208 -9.28 -12.22 15.74
CA ARG A 208 -10.41 -12.45 16.68
C ARG A 208 -10.01 -12.23 18.14
N GLU A 209 -8.91 -11.50 18.36
CA GLU A 209 -8.17 -11.37 19.63
C GLU A 209 -7.48 -12.66 20.11
N PRO A 210 -6.32 -12.56 20.77
CA PRO A 210 -5.44 -11.38 20.85
C PRO A 210 -4.79 -11.04 19.48
N PHE A 211 -4.52 -9.76 19.24
CA PHE A 211 -3.85 -9.29 18.01
C PHE A 211 -2.41 -8.89 18.32
N TYR A 212 -1.47 -9.53 17.62
CA TYR A 212 -0.06 -9.22 17.73
C TYR A 212 0.50 -8.68 16.42
N VAL A 213 1.50 -7.82 16.55
CA VAL A 213 2.38 -7.40 15.46
C VAL A 213 3.80 -7.83 15.82
N PHE A 214 4.54 -8.31 14.84
CA PHE A 214 5.92 -8.72 15.02
C PHE A 214 6.88 -7.74 14.36
N PHE A 215 7.97 -7.44 15.04
CA PHE A 215 9.09 -6.63 14.54
C PHE A 215 10.32 -7.51 14.47
N PHE A 216 10.76 -7.83 13.26
CA PHE A 216 11.99 -8.57 13.03
C PHE A 216 13.13 -7.59 12.71
N ASN A 217 14.21 -7.62 13.49
CA ASN A 217 15.41 -6.84 13.23
C ASN A 217 16.46 -7.74 12.53
N PRO A 218 16.74 -7.54 11.22
CA PRO A 218 17.67 -8.39 10.50
C PRO A 218 19.14 -8.21 10.92
N GLU A 219 19.51 -7.03 11.43
CA GLU A 219 20.88 -6.74 11.87
C GLU A 219 21.22 -7.44 13.19
N ARG A 220 20.24 -7.53 14.10
CA ARG A 220 20.39 -8.16 15.43
C ARG A 220 19.89 -9.60 15.47
N ASN A 221 19.20 -10.05 14.42
CA ASN A 221 18.47 -11.30 14.36
C ASN A 221 17.51 -11.51 15.55
N THR A 222 16.75 -10.46 15.89
CA THR A 222 15.78 -10.50 16.99
C THR A 222 14.37 -10.36 16.46
N LEU A 223 13.44 -11.11 17.04
CA LEU A 223 12.03 -11.03 16.72
C LEU A 223 11.27 -10.58 17.98
N GLN A 224 10.65 -9.41 17.91
CA GLN A 224 9.85 -8.87 19.00
C GLN A 224 8.37 -9.03 18.70
N ARG A 225 7.61 -9.63 19.63
CA ARG A 225 6.14 -9.68 19.61
C ARG A 225 5.58 -8.51 20.41
N VAL A 226 4.62 -7.78 19.83
CA VAL A 226 3.89 -6.69 20.49
C VAL A 226 2.41 -6.97 20.42
N GLU A 227 1.73 -6.96 21.56
CA GLU A 227 0.27 -7.03 21.62
C GLU A 227 -0.34 -5.65 21.36
N ILE A 228 -1.30 -5.60 20.44
CA ILE A 228 -2.07 -4.39 20.16
C ILE A 228 -3.39 -4.50 20.91
N GLN A 229 -3.56 -3.61 21.89
CA GLN A 229 -4.75 -3.53 22.72
C GLN A 229 -5.81 -2.61 22.12
N GLY A 230 -7.06 -2.75 22.59
CA GLY A 230 -8.14 -1.82 22.25
C GLY A 230 -9.02 -2.22 21.06
N LEU A 231 -8.94 -3.48 20.60
CA LEU A 231 -9.85 -4.04 19.58
C LEU A 231 -11.24 -4.38 20.13
N GLY A 232 -11.39 -4.51 21.45
CA GLY A 232 -12.67 -4.64 22.14
C GLY A 232 -13.16 -6.09 22.15
N ASP A 233 -13.95 -6.42 23.17
CA ASP A 233 -14.39 -7.79 23.53
C ASP A 233 -15.41 -8.42 22.54
N ASP A 234 -15.52 -7.87 21.33
CA ASP A 234 -16.47 -8.31 20.32
C ASP A 234 -15.87 -9.48 19.53
N ARG A 235 -16.54 -10.63 19.58
CA ARG A 235 -16.12 -11.89 18.90
C ARG A 235 -16.14 -11.80 17.37
N ARG A 236 -16.39 -10.61 16.80
CA ARG A 236 -16.40 -10.35 15.36
C ARG A 236 -14.97 -10.38 14.80
N ARG A 237 -14.83 -10.90 13.57
CA ARG A 237 -13.57 -10.78 12.83
C ARG A 237 -13.41 -9.34 12.39
N PHE A 238 -12.26 -8.75 12.67
CA PHE A 238 -11.87 -7.47 12.14
C PHE A 238 -10.90 -7.66 10.99
N ASP A 239 -11.08 -6.90 9.91
CA ASP A 239 -10.04 -6.71 8.91
C ASP A 239 -9.05 -5.67 9.45
N ILE A 240 -7.76 -6.01 9.40
CA ILE A 240 -6.69 -5.18 9.93
C ILE A 240 -5.90 -4.57 8.77
N TYR A 241 -5.79 -3.25 8.81
CA TYR A 241 -4.92 -2.49 7.92
C TYR A 241 -3.76 -1.97 8.74
N THR A 242 -2.57 -2.52 8.50
CA THR A 242 -1.34 -2.09 9.15
C THR A 242 -0.57 -1.21 8.18
N PHE A 243 -0.09 -0.05 8.64
CA PHE A 243 0.73 0.86 7.85
C PHE A 243 2.04 1.08 8.60
N VAL A 244 3.16 0.94 7.90
CA VAL A 244 4.49 1.29 8.42
C VAL A 244 4.84 2.73 8.07
N ASP A 245 5.77 3.33 8.81
CA ASP A 245 6.32 4.67 8.53
C ASP A 245 5.25 5.77 8.38
N HIS A 246 4.20 5.68 9.18
CA HIS A 246 3.21 6.74 9.32
C HIS A 246 3.89 8.05 9.75
N VAL A 247 3.73 9.09 8.94
CA VAL A 247 4.19 10.45 9.22
C VAL A 247 2.96 11.33 9.50
N GLU A 248 3.08 12.21 10.48
CA GLU A 248 2.03 13.17 10.83
C GLU A 248 2.27 14.51 10.10
N ASP A 249 1.22 15.07 9.49
CA ASP A 249 1.21 16.47 9.06
C ASP A 249 -0.12 17.13 9.41
N LEU A 250 -0.17 17.67 10.64
CA LEU A 250 -1.35 18.38 11.17
C LEU A 250 -1.79 19.61 10.35
N THR A 251 -1.05 19.99 9.31
CA THR A 251 -1.37 21.15 8.45
C THR A 251 -2.08 20.78 7.16
N PHE A 252 -2.10 19.51 6.74
CA PHE A 252 -2.74 19.10 5.50
C PHE A 252 -4.26 18.99 5.69
N ASN A 253 -5.02 19.84 4.99
CA ASN A 253 -6.48 19.86 5.07
C ASN A 253 -7.09 19.55 3.70
N ALA A 254 -7.24 18.26 3.40
CA ALA A 254 -7.95 17.79 2.20
C ALA A 254 -9.37 18.37 2.07
N MET A 255 -9.97 18.82 3.19
CA MET A 255 -11.36 19.21 3.31
C MET A 255 -11.66 20.68 2.97
N LYS A 256 -10.65 21.50 2.63
CA LYS A 256 -10.90 22.88 2.17
C LYS A 256 -11.36 22.98 0.72
N THR A 257 -11.49 21.86 0.01
CA THR A 257 -12.06 21.89 -1.35
C THR A 257 -13.59 21.97 -1.26
N GLU A 258 -14.13 23.13 -1.62
CA GLU A 258 -15.55 23.44 -1.68
C GLU A 258 -16.30 22.49 -2.63
N TYR A 259 -16.80 21.38 -2.10
CA TYR A 259 -18.03 20.73 -2.56
C TYR A 259 -18.66 20.04 -1.35
N GLY A 260 -19.76 20.61 -0.87
CA GLY A 260 -20.61 20.17 0.24
C GLY A 260 -20.27 18.81 0.86
N ALA A 261 -19.25 18.78 1.71
CA ALA A 261 -18.99 17.64 2.58
C ALA A 261 -19.87 17.81 3.81
N THR A 262 -20.90 16.97 3.96
CA THR A 262 -21.55 16.78 5.25
C THR A 262 -20.53 16.13 6.19
N SER A 263 -19.81 16.95 6.94
CA SER A 263 -18.89 16.54 8.00
C SER A 263 -19.71 16.02 9.19
N ILE A 264 -19.53 14.74 9.54
CA ILE A 264 -19.93 14.22 10.84
C ILE A 264 -18.66 14.18 11.70
N GLU A 265 -18.51 15.15 12.60
CA GLU A 265 -17.39 15.19 13.54
C GLU A 265 -17.73 14.32 14.77
N ARG A 266 -16.81 13.44 15.17
CA ARG A 266 -16.75 12.90 16.53
C ARG A 266 -15.47 13.40 17.17
N GLU A 267 -15.61 14.30 18.13
CA GLU A 267 -14.48 14.88 18.86
C GLU A 267 -13.77 13.81 19.70
N ARG A 268 -12.44 13.71 19.55
CA ARG A 268 -11.54 13.19 20.56
C ARG A 268 -10.45 14.23 20.83
N LYS A 269 -10.22 14.54 22.11
CA LYS A 269 -9.21 15.49 22.56
C LYS A 269 -7.79 14.91 22.39
N PRO A 270 -6.83 15.62 21.77
CA PRO A 270 -5.44 15.19 21.73
C PRO A 270 -4.70 15.59 23.02
N THR A 271 -3.72 14.77 23.44
CA THR A 271 -2.82 15.08 24.57
C THR A 271 -1.36 15.05 24.09
N SER A 272 -0.64 16.13 24.46
CA SER A 272 0.81 16.37 24.49
C SER A 272 1.65 16.34 23.19
N THR A 273 2.29 17.50 22.96
CA THR A 273 3.26 17.87 21.94
C THR A 273 4.68 17.41 22.30
N GLY A 274 5.38 16.82 21.32
CA GLY A 274 6.83 16.63 21.34
C GLY A 274 7.38 16.88 19.93
N ALA A 275 8.12 17.97 19.73
CA ALA A 275 8.67 18.35 18.44
C ALA A 275 9.95 17.55 18.13
N PHE A 276 9.90 16.71 17.10
CA PHE A 276 11.09 16.17 16.43
C PHE A 276 11.08 16.64 14.97
N ALA A 277 12.18 17.24 14.53
CA ALA A 277 12.39 17.62 13.14
C ALA A 277 12.79 16.37 12.33
N SER A 278 11.82 15.75 11.66
CA SER A 278 12.07 14.80 10.57
C SER A 278 11.78 15.46 9.22
N VAL A 279 12.60 15.13 8.23
CA VAL A 279 12.66 15.77 6.90
C VAL A 279 11.62 15.22 5.92
N ASN A 280 10.69 14.38 6.37
CA ASN A 280 9.53 13.94 5.58
C ASN A 280 8.28 14.31 6.37
N LYS A 281 7.46 15.22 5.84
CA LYS A 281 6.31 15.84 6.51
C LYS A 281 5.07 15.65 5.65
N PHE A 282 4.36 14.52 5.74
CA PHE A 282 3.11 14.35 5.01
C PHE A 282 2.15 13.45 5.77
N ASP A 283 0.87 13.81 5.73
CA ASP A 283 -0.22 13.10 6.37
C ASP A 283 -0.34 11.66 5.88
N ALA A 284 -0.63 10.75 6.81
CA ALA A 284 -1.11 9.42 6.49
C ALA A 284 -2.55 9.50 5.98
N LEU A 285 -2.71 9.44 4.67
CA LEU A 285 -4.01 9.25 4.05
C LEU A 285 -4.13 7.81 3.59
N CYS A 286 -5.17 7.13 4.07
CA CYS A 286 -5.50 5.78 3.63
C CYS A 286 -6.72 5.84 2.70
N LEU A 287 -6.66 5.13 1.57
CA LEU A 287 -7.81 4.93 0.71
C LEU A 287 -8.65 3.78 1.28
N LEU A 288 -9.93 4.06 1.54
CA LEU A 288 -10.90 3.07 1.98
C LEU A 288 -12.00 2.91 0.92
N ASP A 289 -12.36 1.67 0.63
CA ASP A 289 -13.53 1.30 -0.18
C ASP A 289 -14.59 0.74 0.78
N TYR A 290 -15.77 1.36 0.83
CA TYR A 290 -16.94 0.80 1.52
C TYR A 290 -17.93 0.23 0.50
N ASP A 291 -18.44 -0.96 0.77
CA ASP A 291 -19.64 -1.50 0.13
C ASP A 291 -20.87 -1.00 0.92
N GLU A 292 -21.73 -0.20 0.29
CA GLU A 292 -23.06 0.05 0.83
C GLU A 292 -23.86 -1.26 0.72
N PHE A 293 -23.94 -2.02 1.82
CA PHE A 293 -25.04 -2.98 1.97
C PHE A 293 -26.32 -2.16 2.09
N THR A 294 -27.16 -2.21 1.07
CA THR A 294 -28.59 -1.91 1.21
C THR A 294 -29.21 -2.98 2.09
N GLY A 295 -29.01 -2.85 3.40
CA GLY A 295 -29.84 -3.52 4.38
C GLY A 295 -31.25 -2.96 4.22
N ALA A 296 -32.16 -3.80 3.74
CA ALA A 296 -33.58 -3.52 3.77
C ALA A 296 -33.97 -3.20 5.22
N GLU A 297 -34.64 -2.07 5.42
CA GLU A 297 -35.49 -1.85 6.58
C GLU A 297 -36.58 -2.94 6.58
N ILE A 298 -36.56 -3.80 7.61
CA ILE A 298 -37.59 -4.03 8.65
C ILE A 298 -37.06 -5.15 9.56
#